data_AF-A0A0K8Q3C4-F1
#
_entry.id   AF-A0A0K8Q3C4-F1
#
_cell.length_a   1.000
_cell.length_b   1.000
_cell.length_c   1.000
_cell.angle_alpha   90.00
_cell.angle_beta   90.00
_cell.angle_gamma   90.00
#
_symmetry.space_group_name_H-M   'P 1'
#
loop_
_entity.id
_entity.type
_entity.pdbx_description
1 polymer ?
#
loop_
_entity_poly.entity_id
_entity_poly.type
_entity_poly.pdbx_seq_one_letter_code
_entity_poly.pdbx_strand_id
1 'polypeptide(L)'
;MNGRHASDLRSPRYHSENEVSARDLATQTLLRTKAVRAAFLTGIGSKVGTTLLGLLSVAVAVRAVGNVEYGVMTTLVGLVAVFGFLDFGIGNATIFDLSQLHARGDVIGIRKLVANSLAFLSAVSLLVVLLVIPGVLLVPSALLFEAPGVDDSQIRTSLVIFAAATAVAIPATLGSRLAWASRRVSSTTT
;
A
#
# COMPACT_ATOMS: atom_id res chain seq x y z
N MET A 1 -77.93 -10.91 21.13
CA MET A 1 -76.50 -10.86 21.51
C MET A 1 -75.81 -11.92 20.68
N ASN A 2 -75.41 -11.58 19.45
CA ASN A 2 -74.10 -11.06 19.06
C ASN A 2 -72.96 -12.07 19.29
N GLY A 3 -72.23 -12.42 18.24
CA GLY A 3 -70.98 -13.18 18.36
C GLY A 3 -70.72 -14.27 17.32
N ARG A 4 -70.93 -14.03 16.02
CA ARG A 4 -70.24 -14.80 14.96
C ARG A 4 -69.77 -13.87 13.86
N HIS A 5 -68.52 -14.08 13.45
CA HIS A 5 -67.81 -13.59 12.26
C HIS A 5 -66.61 -12.68 12.54
N ALA A 6 -65.47 -13.32 12.83
CA ALA A 6 -64.13 -12.78 12.59
C ALA A 6 -63.15 -13.94 12.37
N SER A 7 -63.39 -14.75 11.34
CA SER A 7 -62.47 -15.82 10.94
C SER A 7 -62.57 -16.03 9.44
N ASP A 8 -62.05 -15.09 8.65
CA ASP A 8 -61.41 -15.36 7.35
C ASP A 8 -61.09 -14.06 6.62
N LEU A 9 -59.89 -13.53 6.83
CA LEU A 9 -59.22 -12.64 5.87
C LEU A 9 -57.70 -12.88 5.96
N ARG A 10 -57.25 -14.14 5.85
CA ARG A 10 -55.85 -14.41 5.45
C ARG A 10 -55.78 -14.24 3.93
N SER A 11 -55.44 -13.02 3.52
CA SER A 11 -55.35 -12.66 2.11
C SER A 11 -54.21 -13.44 1.42
N PRO A 12 -54.47 -14.04 0.23
CA PRO A 12 -53.45 -14.80 -0.52
C PRO A 12 -52.20 -13.99 -0.91
N ARG A 13 -52.30 -12.64 -0.96
CA ARG A 13 -51.18 -11.75 -1.34
C ARG A 13 -50.02 -11.72 -0.36
N TYR A 14 -50.27 -11.95 0.93
CA TYR A 14 -49.21 -11.84 1.95
C TYR A 14 -48.21 -13.01 1.90
N HIS A 15 -48.64 -14.19 1.41
CA HIS A 15 -47.75 -15.33 1.20
C HIS A 15 -46.89 -15.17 -0.07
N SER A 16 -47.43 -14.58 -1.14
CA SER A 16 -46.69 -14.40 -2.40
C SER A 16 -45.56 -13.36 -2.30
N GLU A 17 -45.75 -12.25 -1.57
CA GLU A 17 -44.69 -11.22 -1.43
C GLU A 17 -43.51 -11.71 -0.57
N ASN A 18 -43.78 -12.49 0.48
CA ASN A 18 -42.75 -13.08 1.32
C ASN A 18 -41.96 -14.18 0.60
N GLU A 19 -42.61 -14.99 -0.24
CA GLU A 19 -41.91 -16.00 -1.05
C GLU A 19 -41.03 -15.38 -2.14
N VAL A 20 -41.48 -14.28 -2.77
CA VAL A 20 -40.68 -13.54 -3.76
C VAL A 20 -39.47 -12.89 -3.08
N SER A 21 -39.66 -12.22 -1.94
CA SER A 21 -38.56 -11.61 -1.18
C SER A 21 -37.54 -12.66 -0.68
N ALA A 22 -37.99 -13.81 -0.18
CA ALA A 22 -37.10 -14.89 0.25
C ALA A 22 -36.28 -15.48 -0.92
N ARG A 23 -36.88 -15.60 -2.12
CA ARG A 23 -36.18 -16.05 -3.34
C ARG A 23 -35.15 -15.04 -3.84
N ASP A 24 -35.44 -13.75 -3.78
CA ASP A 24 -34.49 -12.70 -4.16
C ASP A 24 -33.30 -12.64 -3.20
N LEU A 25 -33.54 -12.77 -1.89
CA LEU A 25 -32.48 -12.83 -0.87
C LEU A 25 -31.59 -14.09 -1.03
N ALA A 26 -32.20 -15.25 -1.30
CA ALA A 26 -31.46 -16.49 -1.58
C ALA A 26 -30.64 -16.39 -2.88
N THR A 27 -31.18 -15.75 -3.92
CA THR A 27 -30.47 -15.57 -5.19
C THR A 27 -29.32 -14.58 -5.06
N GLN A 28 -29.51 -13.46 -4.35
CA GLN A 28 -28.44 -12.50 -4.04
C GLN A 28 -27.31 -13.11 -3.21
N THR A 29 -27.64 -13.91 -2.19
CA THR A 29 -26.63 -14.58 -1.35
C THR A 29 -25.81 -15.62 -2.13
N LEU A 30 -26.43 -16.35 -3.05
CA LEU A 30 -25.74 -17.28 -3.94
C LEU A 30 -24.81 -16.59 -4.96
N LEU A 31 -25.27 -15.51 -5.59
CA LEU A 31 -24.44 -14.71 -6.52
C LEU A 31 -23.25 -14.07 -5.81
N ARG A 32 -23.46 -13.53 -4.60
CA ARG A 32 -22.40 -12.96 -3.77
C ARG A 32 -21.38 -14.02 -3.35
N THR A 33 -21.82 -15.23 -2.98
CA THR A 33 -20.92 -16.33 -2.60
C THR A 33 -20.05 -16.80 -3.76
N LYS A 34 -20.61 -16.91 -4.98
CA LYS A 34 -19.84 -17.26 -6.18
C LYS A 34 -18.82 -16.18 -6.54
N ALA A 35 -19.21 -14.90 -6.48
CA ALA A 35 -18.31 -13.78 -6.72
C ALA A 35 -17.17 -13.72 -5.69
N VAL A 36 -17.49 -13.92 -4.41
CA VAL A 36 -16.49 -14.00 -3.33
C VAL A 36 -15.54 -15.17 -3.55
N ARG A 37 -16.04 -16.36 -3.88
CA ARG A 37 -15.19 -17.53 -4.18
C ARG A 37 -14.29 -17.31 -5.39
N ALA A 38 -14.82 -16.73 -6.46
CA ALA A 38 -14.04 -16.40 -7.64
C ALA A 38 -12.94 -15.38 -7.29
N ALA A 39 -13.25 -14.31 -6.54
CA ALA A 39 -12.29 -13.32 -6.09
C ALA A 39 -11.21 -13.92 -5.16
N PHE A 40 -11.58 -14.86 -4.30
CA PHE A 40 -10.63 -15.58 -3.45
C PHE A 40 -9.71 -16.50 -4.28
N LEU A 41 -10.27 -17.26 -5.22
CA LEU A 41 -9.49 -18.17 -6.06
C LEU A 41 -8.54 -17.41 -6.98
N THR A 42 -8.99 -16.32 -7.59
CA THR A 42 -8.13 -15.45 -8.40
C THR A 42 -7.07 -14.79 -7.53
N GLY A 43 -7.45 -14.27 -6.35
CA GLY A 43 -6.51 -13.66 -5.41
C GLY A 43 -5.42 -14.61 -4.94
N ILE A 44 -5.77 -15.83 -4.52
CA ILE A 44 -4.81 -16.86 -4.11
C ILE A 44 -3.96 -17.31 -5.29
N GLY A 45 -4.57 -17.60 -6.44
CA GLY A 45 -3.86 -18.00 -7.65
C GLY A 45 -2.82 -16.96 -8.09
N SER A 46 -3.19 -15.69 -8.09
CA SER A 46 -2.27 -14.58 -8.35
C SER A 46 -1.15 -14.52 -7.32
N LYS A 47 -1.45 -14.65 -6.03
CA LYS A 47 -0.41 -14.57 -4.98
C LYS A 47 0.59 -15.71 -5.09
N VAL A 48 0.11 -16.95 -5.29
CA VAL A 48 0.96 -18.12 -5.50
C VAL A 48 1.82 -17.94 -6.74
N GLY A 49 1.23 -17.52 -7.86
CA GLY A 49 1.97 -17.26 -9.10
C GLY A 49 3.06 -16.22 -8.92
N THR A 50 2.76 -15.07 -8.29
CA THR A 50 3.75 -14.03 -8.02
C THR A 50 4.85 -14.52 -7.07
N THR A 51 4.52 -15.30 -6.05
CA THR A 51 5.52 -15.87 -5.12
C THR A 51 6.45 -16.86 -5.83
N LEU A 52 5.93 -17.77 -6.65
CA LEU A 52 6.74 -18.73 -7.41
C LEU A 52 7.67 -18.01 -8.39
N LEU A 53 7.15 -16.99 -9.09
CA LEU A 53 7.96 -16.17 -9.99
C LEU A 53 9.06 -15.42 -9.23
N GLY A 54 8.76 -14.93 -8.03
CA GLY A 54 9.75 -14.32 -7.13
C GLY A 54 10.87 -15.29 -6.74
N LEU A 55 10.53 -16.53 -6.36
CA LEU A 55 11.53 -17.55 -6.02
C LEU A 55 12.41 -17.91 -7.21
N LEU A 56 11.82 -18.04 -8.41
CA LEU A 56 12.59 -18.28 -9.63
C LEU A 56 13.51 -17.09 -9.94
N SER A 57 13.03 -15.86 -9.74
CA SER A 57 13.83 -14.65 -9.92
C SER A 57 15.02 -14.60 -8.97
N VAL A 58 14.87 -15.01 -7.71
CA VAL A 58 15.98 -15.15 -6.75
C VAL A 58 17.01 -16.15 -7.28
N ALA A 59 16.57 -17.34 -7.70
CA ALA A 59 17.47 -18.37 -8.20
C ALA A 59 18.26 -17.92 -9.44
N VAL A 60 17.61 -17.21 -10.37
CA VAL A 60 18.27 -16.64 -11.56
C VAL A 60 19.24 -15.53 -11.16
N ALA A 61 18.83 -14.62 -10.27
CA ALA A 61 19.67 -13.50 -9.84
C ALA A 61 20.94 -13.96 -9.12
N VAL A 62 20.83 -14.92 -8.20
CA VAL A 62 21.98 -15.50 -7.49
C VAL A 62 22.96 -16.14 -8.49
N ARG A 63 22.47 -16.88 -9.50
CA ARG A 63 23.33 -17.50 -10.50
C ARG A 63 23.97 -16.51 -11.48
N ALA A 64 23.30 -15.40 -11.77
CA ALA A 64 23.78 -14.40 -12.71
C ALA A 64 24.79 -13.43 -12.08
N VAL A 65 24.59 -13.05 -10.82
CA VAL A 65 25.36 -11.98 -10.16
C VAL A 65 26.40 -12.54 -9.18
N GLY A 66 26.18 -13.73 -8.61
CA GLY A 66 27.05 -14.30 -7.58
C GLY A 66 26.42 -14.20 -6.19
N ASN A 67 26.85 -15.09 -5.29
CA ASN A 67 26.28 -15.20 -3.95
C ASN A 67 26.54 -13.96 -3.09
N VAL A 68 27.75 -13.39 -3.17
CA VAL A 68 28.19 -12.29 -2.30
C VAL A 68 27.53 -10.99 -2.72
N GLU A 69 27.57 -10.69 -4.02
CA GLU A 69 26.99 -9.51 -4.64
C GLU A 69 25.47 -9.49 -4.51
N TYR A 70 24.82 -10.64 -4.66
CA TYR A 70 23.39 -10.76 -4.41
C TYR A 70 23.05 -10.51 -2.93
N GLY A 71 23.90 -10.97 -2.00
CA GLY A 71 23.76 -10.70 -0.57
C GLY A 71 23.83 -9.21 -0.24
N VAL A 72 24.81 -8.50 -0.81
CA VAL A 72 24.93 -7.04 -0.66
C VAL A 72 23.70 -6.34 -1.24
N MET A 73 23.31 -6.68 -2.47
CA MET A 73 22.15 -6.10 -3.14
C MET A 73 20.86 -6.32 -2.33
N THR A 74 20.60 -7.55 -1.89
CA THR A 74 19.37 -7.88 -1.16
C THR A 74 19.32 -7.22 0.21
N THR A 75 20.46 -7.06 0.88
CA THR A 75 20.52 -6.32 2.15
C THR A 75 20.19 -4.84 1.93
N LEU A 76 20.73 -4.22 0.88
CA LEU A 76 20.36 -2.85 0.50
C LEU A 76 18.86 -2.75 0.20
N VAL A 77 18.29 -3.67 -0.58
CA VAL A 77 16.85 -3.72 -0.85
C VAL A 77 16.03 -3.87 0.45
N GLY A 78 16.50 -4.71 1.37
CA GLY A 78 15.87 -4.87 2.70
C GLY A 78 15.90 -3.58 3.52
N LEU A 79 17.01 -2.85 3.50
CA LEU A 79 17.11 -1.53 4.13
C LEU A 79 16.15 -0.52 3.49
N VAL A 80 15.98 -0.51 2.16
CA VAL A 80 14.93 0.32 1.51
C VAL A 80 13.57 -0.04 2.09
N ALA A 81 13.26 -1.33 2.23
CA ALA A 81 11.95 -1.77 2.71
C ALA A 81 11.68 -1.29 4.14
N VAL A 82 12.67 -1.35 5.03
CA VAL A 82 12.58 -0.81 6.39
C VAL A 82 12.42 0.71 6.37
N PHE A 83 13.19 1.39 5.52
CA PHE A 83 13.09 2.84 5.36
C PHE A 83 11.79 3.29 4.68
N GLY A 84 11.10 2.42 3.94
CA GLY A 84 9.74 2.67 3.46
C GLY A 84 8.72 2.82 4.61
N PHE A 85 9.03 2.32 5.81
CA PHE A 85 8.20 2.54 7.01
C PHE A 85 8.57 3.82 7.77
N LEU A 86 9.68 4.49 7.43
CA LEU A 86 10.09 5.75 8.07
C LEU A 86 9.15 6.93 7.78
N ASP A 87 8.18 6.75 6.89
CA ASP A 87 7.06 7.67 6.74
C ASP A 87 6.17 7.70 8.01
N PHE A 88 6.43 6.82 9.01
CA PHE A 88 5.70 6.70 10.28
C PHE A 88 4.16 6.64 10.13
N GLY A 89 3.68 6.15 8.99
CA GLY A 89 2.25 6.11 8.66
C GLY A 89 1.62 7.45 8.26
N ILE A 90 2.40 8.54 8.16
CA ILE A 90 1.93 9.87 7.79
C ILE A 90 1.28 9.89 6.41
N GLY A 91 1.79 9.10 5.47
CA GLY A 91 1.15 8.95 4.16
C GLY A 91 -0.29 8.42 4.26
N ASN A 92 -0.58 7.54 5.22
CA ASN A 92 -1.92 7.00 5.43
C ASN A 92 -2.79 7.96 6.25
N ALA A 93 -2.23 8.59 7.30
CA ALA A 93 -2.93 9.60 8.08
C ALA A 93 -3.35 10.82 7.23
N THR A 94 -2.45 11.29 6.36
CA THR A 94 -2.71 12.42 5.45
C THR A 94 -3.88 12.11 4.50
N ILE A 95 -3.99 10.88 3.98
CA ILE A 95 -5.12 10.50 3.10
C ILE A 95 -6.44 10.51 3.89
N PHE A 96 -6.43 9.98 5.12
CA PHE A 96 -7.59 9.98 5.99
C PHE A 96 -8.06 11.42 6.29
N ASP A 97 -7.16 12.29 6.73
CA ASP A 97 -7.49 13.69 7.05
C ASP A 97 -7.88 14.49 5.80
N LEU A 98 -7.21 14.24 4.67
CA LEU A 98 -7.56 14.82 3.37
C LEU A 98 -9.00 14.47 2.99
N SER A 99 -9.42 13.22 3.19
CA SER A 99 -10.78 12.79 2.87
C SER A 99 -11.83 13.52 3.72
N GLN A 100 -11.55 13.75 5.01
CA GLN A 100 -12.44 14.49 5.90
C GLN A 100 -12.54 15.97 5.54
N LEU A 101 -11.40 16.62 5.27
CA LEU A 101 -11.37 18.02 4.86
C LEU A 101 -12.04 18.22 3.50
N HIS A 102 -11.87 17.27 2.59
CA HIS A 102 -12.55 17.26 1.30
C HIS A 102 -14.06 17.12 1.44
N ALA A 103 -14.54 16.21 2.29
CA ALA A 103 -15.97 16.06 2.57
C ALA A 103 -16.61 17.33 3.16
N ARG A 104 -15.82 18.18 3.82
CA ARG A 104 -16.24 19.46 4.38
C ARG A 104 -16.05 20.65 3.43
N GLY A 105 -15.45 20.44 2.25
CA GLY A 105 -15.15 21.51 1.29
C GLY A 105 -14.05 22.49 1.74
N ASP A 106 -13.25 22.16 2.76
CA ASP A 106 -12.23 23.07 3.30
C ASP A 106 -10.92 23.01 2.48
N VAL A 107 -10.89 23.78 1.40
CA VAL A 107 -9.72 23.87 0.50
C VAL A 107 -8.49 24.47 1.20
N ILE A 108 -8.67 25.37 2.15
CA ILE A 108 -7.55 26.00 2.88
C ILE A 108 -6.91 24.98 3.82
N GLY A 109 -7.73 24.22 4.56
CA GLY A 109 -7.30 23.11 5.39
C GLY A 109 -6.52 22.07 4.59
N ILE A 110 -7.01 21.70 3.40
CA ILE A 110 -6.32 20.77 2.50
C ILE A 110 -4.91 21.29 2.15
N ARG A 111 -4.77 22.54 1.72
CA ARG A 111 -3.46 23.11 1.36
C ARG A 111 -2.47 23.12 2.53
N LYS A 112 -2.96 23.43 3.74
CA LYS A 112 -2.13 23.42 4.96
C LYS A 112 -1.70 22.01 5.35
N LEU A 113 -2.62 21.05 5.34
CA LEU A 113 -2.33 19.64 5.62
C LEU A 113 -1.23 19.13 4.67
N VAL A 114 -1.40 19.39 3.37
CA VAL A 114 -0.43 18.98 2.35
C VAL A 114 0.94 19.61 2.57
N ALA A 115 1.00 20.93 2.81
CA ALA A 115 2.26 21.62 3.05
C ALA A 115 2.97 21.11 4.31
N ASN A 116 2.25 20.86 5.39
CA ASN A 116 2.82 20.32 6.63
C ASN A 116 3.33 18.89 6.46
N SER A 117 2.58 18.01 5.81
CA SER A 117 3.01 16.63 5.55
C SER A 117 4.24 16.59 4.65
N LEU A 118 4.30 17.44 3.62
CA LEU A 118 5.49 17.57 2.78
C LEU A 118 6.69 18.11 3.56
N ALA A 119 6.51 19.19 4.33
CA ALA A 119 7.59 19.76 5.14
C ALA A 119 8.15 18.75 6.15
N PHE A 120 7.27 17.98 6.80
CA PHE A 120 7.67 16.92 7.74
C PHE A 120 8.46 15.82 7.03
N LEU A 121 7.96 15.27 5.91
CA LEU A 121 8.71 14.23 5.18
C LEU A 121 10.02 14.74 4.59
N SER A 122 10.08 16.00 4.16
CA SER A 122 11.33 16.63 3.75
C SER A 122 12.33 16.72 4.91
N ALA A 123 11.88 17.05 6.12
CA ALA A 123 12.73 17.07 7.31
C ALA A 123 13.23 15.66 7.68
N VAL A 124 12.37 14.65 7.61
CA VAL A 124 12.76 13.23 7.83
C VAL A 124 13.76 12.77 6.78
N SER A 125 13.53 13.09 5.50
CA SER A 125 14.49 12.78 4.42
C SER A 125 15.84 13.44 4.67
N LEU A 126 15.86 14.72 5.06
CA LEU A 126 17.09 15.42 5.41
C LEU A 126 17.82 14.75 6.58
N LEU A 127 17.10 14.32 7.61
CA LEU A 127 17.68 13.59 8.74
C LEU A 127 18.29 12.25 8.30
N VAL A 128 17.60 11.49 7.44
CA VAL A 128 18.12 10.23 6.89
C VAL A 128 19.39 10.48 6.09
N VAL A 129 19.43 11.51 5.24
CA VAL A 129 20.65 11.92 4.52
C VAL A 129 21.78 12.25 5.48
N LEU A 130 21.49 13.05 6.51
CA LEU A 130 22.47 13.52 7.47
C LEU A 130 23.03 12.39 8.36
N LEU A 131 22.28 11.32 8.57
CA LEU A 131 22.75 10.17 9.36
C LEU A 131 23.41 9.10 8.50
N VAL A 132 22.80 8.76 7.36
CA VAL A 132 23.23 7.64 6.51
C VAL A 132 24.48 8.00 5.70
N ILE A 133 24.55 9.19 5.10
CA ILE A 133 25.72 9.55 4.27
C ILE A 133 27.00 9.61 5.11
N PRO A 134 27.06 10.31 6.26
CA PRO A 134 28.25 10.28 7.10
C PRO A 134 28.52 8.88 7.66
N GLY A 135 27.49 8.11 8.03
CA GLY A 135 27.65 6.72 8.45
C GLY A 135 28.38 5.87 7.40
N VAL A 136 28.01 5.99 6.12
CA VAL A 136 28.65 5.30 5.00
C VAL A 136 30.07 5.81 4.72
N LEU A 137 30.35 7.09 4.96
CA LEU A 137 31.66 7.70 4.70
C LEU A 137 32.66 7.47 5.83
N LEU A 138 32.20 7.39 7.08
CA LEU A 138 33.03 7.33 8.29
C LEU A 138 33.25 5.90 8.79
N VAL A 139 32.29 5.00 8.58
CA VAL A 139 32.39 3.62 9.04
C VAL A 139 33.10 2.78 7.97
N PRO A 140 34.14 2.01 8.33
CA PRO A 140 34.74 1.05 7.40
C PRO A 140 33.68 0.12 6.84
N SER A 141 33.62 0.02 5.53
CA SER A 141 32.79 -0.92 4.76
C SER A 141 32.88 -2.34 5.29
N ALA A 142 34.07 -2.80 5.68
CA ALA A 142 34.30 -4.12 6.27
C ALA A 142 33.53 -4.37 7.58
N LEU A 143 33.16 -3.31 8.30
CA LEU A 143 32.35 -3.41 9.53
C LEU A 143 30.84 -3.43 9.22
N LEU A 144 30.44 -2.89 8.06
CA LEU A 144 29.04 -2.81 7.62
C LEU A 144 28.65 -4.05 6.80
N PHE A 145 29.54 -4.52 5.94
CA PHE A 145 29.35 -5.64 5.03
C PHE A 145 30.64 -6.47 4.94
N GLU A 146 30.60 -7.69 5.47
CA GLU A 146 31.64 -8.67 5.21
C GLU A 146 31.38 -9.28 3.82
N ALA A 147 32.03 -8.74 2.79
CA ALA A 147 31.84 -9.13 1.39
C ALA A 147 33.16 -9.59 0.75
N PRO A 148 33.58 -10.85 0.98
CA PRO A 148 34.84 -11.36 0.45
C PRO A 148 34.84 -11.38 -1.09
N GLY A 149 35.88 -10.80 -1.70
CA GLY A 149 36.08 -10.81 -3.16
C GLY A 149 35.37 -9.69 -3.93
N VAL A 150 34.60 -8.83 -3.25
CA VAL A 150 34.01 -7.63 -3.85
C VAL A 150 34.92 -6.44 -3.58
N ASP A 151 35.15 -5.61 -4.60
CA ASP A 151 35.98 -4.42 -4.46
C ASP A 151 35.31 -3.38 -3.54
N ASP A 152 36.09 -2.80 -2.64
CA ASP A 152 35.60 -1.90 -1.59
C ASP A 152 34.95 -0.64 -2.17
N SER A 153 35.50 -0.18 -3.30
CA SER A 153 34.99 0.97 -4.04
C SER A 153 33.57 0.73 -4.56
N GLN A 154 33.23 -0.50 -4.94
CA GLN A 154 31.91 -0.88 -5.44
C GLN A 154 30.88 -0.85 -4.31
N ILE A 155 31.22 -1.42 -3.15
CA ILE A 155 30.34 -1.41 -1.96
C ILE A 155 30.02 0.03 -1.55
N ARG A 156 31.05 0.89 -1.48
CA ARG A 156 30.88 2.30 -1.12
C ARG A 156 30.03 3.07 -2.14
N THR A 157 30.24 2.82 -3.43
CA THR A 157 29.43 3.45 -4.49
C THR A 157 27.97 3.01 -4.42
N SER A 158 27.70 1.71 -4.22
CA SER A 158 26.36 1.19 -4.03
C SER A 158 25.65 1.79 -2.82
N LEU A 159 26.36 1.98 -1.69
CA LEU A 159 25.81 2.61 -0.49
C LEU A 159 25.46 4.09 -0.70
N VAL A 160 26.32 4.84 -1.40
CA VAL A 160 26.04 6.26 -1.73
C VAL A 160 24.85 6.39 -2.66
N ILE A 161 24.78 5.55 -3.72
CA ILE A 161 23.64 5.52 -4.63
C ILE A 161 22.36 5.16 -3.87
N PHE A 162 22.41 4.15 -3.01
CA PHE A 162 21.29 3.75 -2.16
C PHE A 162 20.81 4.88 -1.25
N ALA A 163 21.74 5.58 -0.57
CA ALA A 163 21.42 6.69 0.31
C ALA A 163 20.77 7.86 -0.47
N ALA A 164 21.34 8.21 -1.62
CA ALA A 164 20.80 9.25 -2.49
C ALA A 164 19.42 8.88 -3.05
N ALA A 165 19.22 7.64 -3.49
CA ALA A 165 17.94 7.16 -3.99
C ALA A 165 16.86 7.17 -2.89
N THR A 166 17.20 6.73 -1.68
CA THR A 166 16.29 6.73 -0.52
C THR A 166 15.88 8.15 -0.14
N ALA A 167 16.83 9.09 -0.15
CA ALA A 167 16.58 10.49 0.14
C ALA A 167 15.56 11.14 -0.82
N VAL A 168 15.61 10.76 -2.10
CA VAL A 168 14.66 11.22 -3.13
C VAL A 168 13.33 10.47 -3.01
N ALA A 169 13.35 9.19 -2.68
CA ALA A 169 12.15 8.36 -2.59
C ALA A 169 11.19 8.84 -1.49
N ILE A 170 11.68 9.18 -0.30
CA ILE A 170 10.86 9.61 0.86
C ILE A 170 9.95 10.82 0.54
N PRO A 171 10.41 11.94 -0.03
CA PRO A 171 9.52 13.04 -0.40
C PRO A 171 8.65 12.71 -1.63
N ALA A 172 9.14 11.84 -2.54
CA ALA A 172 8.40 11.46 -3.73
C ALA A 172 7.17 10.58 -3.45
N THR A 173 7.14 9.82 -2.33
CA THR A 173 5.99 8.99 -1.96
C THR A 173 4.76 9.83 -1.62
N LEU A 174 4.89 10.99 -0.97
CA LEU A 174 3.76 11.92 -0.79
C LEU A 174 3.43 12.68 -2.07
N GLY A 175 4.43 13.17 -2.81
CA GLY A 175 4.23 13.92 -4.05
C GLY A 175 3.40 13.13 -5.08
N SER A 176 3.72 11.84 -5.25
CA SER A 176 2.96 10.94 -6.12
C SER A 176 1.51 10.80 -5.63
N ARG A 177 1.29 10.47 -4.35
CA ARG A 177 -0.06 10.30 -3.76
C ARG A 177 -0.92 11.56 -3.87
N LEU A 178 -0.32 12.73 -3.70
CA LEU A 178 -1.00 14.03 -3.80
C LEU A 178 -1.34 14.40 -5.25
N ALA A 179 -0.46 14.10 -6.21
CA ALA A 179 -0.74 14.31 -7.63
C ALA A 179 -1.92 13.45 -8.11
N TRP A 180 -2.08 12.23 -7.56
CA TRP A 180 -3.26 11.40 -7.83
C TRP A 180 -4.53 11.96 -7.19
N ALA A 181 -4.43 12.53 -5.98
CA ALA A 181 -5.56 13.12 -5.27
C ALA A 181 -6.08 14.39 -5.94
N SER A 182 -5.20 15.29 -6.40
CA SER A 182 -5.60 16.54 -7.07
C SER A 182 -6.29 16.29 -8.40
N ARG A 183 -5.88 15.25 -9.16
CA ARG A 183 -6.52 14.85 -10.42
C ARG A 183 -7.95 14.36 -10.26
N ARG A 184 -8.33 13.80 -9.10
CA ARG A 184 -9.72 13.38 -8.83
C ARG A 184 -10.66 14.55 -8.55
N VAL A 185 -10.13 15.67 -8.06
CA VAL A 185 -10.93 16.87 -7.74
C VAL A 185 -11.38 17.60 -9.00
N SER A 186 -10.55 17.60 -10.06
CA SER A 186 -10.90 18.26 -11.33
C SER A 186 -12.03 17.58 -12.11
N SER A 187 -12.35 16.30 -11.85
CA SER A 187 -13.37 15.56 -12.60
C SER A 187 -14.78 15.61 -12.02
N THR A 188 -14.99 16.23 -10.85
CA THR A 188 -16.30 16.29 -10.17
C THR A 188 -17.02 17.62 -10.35
N THR A 189 -16.49 18.53 -11.18
CA THR A 189 -16.99 19.90 -11.35
C THR A 189 -17.62 20.15 -12.74
N THR A 190 -18.03 19.10 -13.44
CA THR A 190 -18.72 19.18 -14.74
C THR A 190 -20.07 18.50 -14.66
#